data_AF-A0A5Q0TLU8-F1
#
_entry.id   AF-A0A5Q0TLU8-F1
#
_cell.length_a   1.000
_cell.length_b   1.000
_cell.length_c   1.000
_cell.angle_alpha   90.00
_cell.angle_beta   90.00
_cell.angle_gamma   90.00
#
_symmetry.space_group_name_H-M   'P 1'
#
loop_
_entity.id
_entity.type
_entity.pdbx_description
1 polymer ?
#
loop_
_entity_poly.entity_id
_entity_poly.type
_entity_poly.pdbx_seq_one_letter_code
_entity_poly.pdbx_strand_id
1 'polypeptide(L)'
;MHEKFYRILKPTKIGNVEVKNVIKYSEGVSILPNAVPRYEYFRGIEGENVIDFIDYRGIDDLGDKLRVKAGTKWKEVLEKYKVEFWSNIDFAVGGSVYFNDPITGFNEFAKINGRVEVDAYLDGKYYSGRYKGGIIINVYLKKEDKEIVYKRLDGELSKLIPIIKSWYASRIPVFREVSLVKKGMESYILVSYPKIREVLVQKLLLDGFYDEISPIIEQLEYKYWYLGYSSLNDLENIINLVKESQMSIIRFRKDEIAFSIYSDRRLESIGNTLEYSTTEGEGLFNGCILCGKCVSVCPYGEQTNDVFHTPLGFYSISYFEKDNDLANCHICGLCEEVCPVRLDITKELRKAAKLNQIPPKNLFKGIKSDLNSVLVITSLSEELKDQIIKSFIYLIKKGKRVSLFYMAQDFSKLVKDEPSLEELFKFQEIYTITPEEYFYLQRLKKRSVVDIYNLQLLAMNDLKINKNDLHIPCLLRSELNDSNFTCSNVFLNILNNKDNINRNIKKKITLCPLTARELHIKTPIDLLGINLDENYINEFLKKLEIASKDLREDIEEDLGWYKDIDNKIIDRVYSTLIDGIIKGENIENLVLLYFKLDSMNLDENIKEILTNKLTKIIFS
;
A
#
# COMPACT_ATOMS: atom_id res chain seq x y z
N MET A 1 -14.72 14.20 15.39
CA MET A 1 -13.61 13.24 15.66
C MET A 1 -12.45 13.36 14.66
N HIS A 2 -12.65 14.01 13.52
CA HIS A 2 -11.60 14.41 12.56
C HIS A 2 -10.54 15.37 13.14
N GLU A 3 -10.84 16.17 14.17
CA GLU A 3 -10.01 17.27 14.72
C GLU A 3 -8.51 16.99 14.94
N LYS A 4 -8.14 15.77 15.34
CA LYS A 4 -6.74 15.47 15.70
C LYS A 4 -5.80 15.34 14.49
N PHE A 5 -6.26 15.07 13.27
CA PHE A 5 -5.40 14.86 12.07
C PHE A 5 -4.90 16.20 11.58
N TYR A 6 -5.73 17.21 11.80
CA TYR A 6 -5.57 18.52 11.25
C TYR A 6 -4.64 19.38 12.09
N ARG A 7 -4.36 18.96 13.34
CA ARG A 7 -3.36 19.57 14.22
C ARG A 7 -1.91 19.32 13.78
N ILE A 8 -1.69 18.44 12.80
CA ILE A 8 -0.45 17.66 12.71
C ILE A 8 0.35 17.90 11.43
N LEU A 9 -0.23 18.57 10.44
CA LEU A 9 0.42 18.75 9.15
C LEU A 9 1.04 20.16 9.07
N LYS A 10 2.34 20.27 9.35
CA LYS A 10 3.16 21.39 8.84
C LYS A 10 3.91 20.98 7.59
N PRO A 11 3.94 21.90 6.61
CA PRO A 11 5.11 22.78 6.46
C PRO A 11 4.77 24.28 6.50
N THR A 12 3.72 24.71 7.21
CA THR A 12 3.24 26.11 7.18
C THR A 12 3.25 26.72 8.59
N LYS A 13 4.08 27.77 8.79
CA LYS A 13 4.14 28.78 9.87
C LYS A 13 3.73 28.39 11.30
N ILE A 14 4.64 28.52 12.27
CA ILE A 14 4.34 28.43 13.71
C ILE A 14 3.39 29.54 14.16
N GLY A 15 2.11 29.20 14.34
CA GLY A 15 1.17 29.92 15.19
C GLY A 15 0.79 29.09 16.42
N ASN A 16 0.48 29.75 17.54
CA ASN A 16 0.00 29.12 18.78
C ASN A 16 -1.50 28.77 18.73
N VAL A 17 -2.06 28.46 17.54
CA VAL A 17 -3.51 28.30 17.38
C VAL A 17 -3.88 26.82 17.33
N GLU A 18 -4.57 26.34 18.38
CA GLU A 18 -5.08 24.97 18.45
C GLU A 18 -6.25 24.78 17.45
N VAL A 19 -6.11 23.87 16.50
CA VAL A 19 -7.22 23.50 15.58
C VAL A 19 -8.34 22.87 16.40
N LYS A 20 -9.53 23.47 16.34
CA LYS A 20 -10.73 23.10 17.11
C LYS A 20 -11.72 22.27 16.32
N ASN A 21 -11.93 22.53 15.03
CA ASN A 21 -12.90 21.82 14.21
C ASN A 21 -12.40 21.60 12.79
N VAL A 22 -12.72 20.44 12.21
CA VAL A 22 -12.54 20.23 10.78
C VAL A 22 -13.79 19.65 10.14
N ILE A 23 -14.23 20.34 9.09
CA ILE A 23 -15.49 20.11 8.39
C ILE A 23 -15.15 19.65 6.97
N LYS A 24 -15.53 18.43 6.62
CA LYS A 24 -15.47 17.98 5.22
C LYS A 24 -16.45 18.79 4.38
N TYR A 25 -15.96 19.37 3.30
CA TYR A 25 -16.80 20.16 2.42
C TYR A 25 -17.65 19.26 1.52
N SER A 26 -18.93 19.58 1.46
CA SER A 26 -19.87 19.11 0.45
C SER A 26 -20.75 20.28 0.02
N GLU A 27 -21.38 20.16 -1.15
CA GLU A 27 -22.30 21.20 -1.65
C GLU A 27 -23.42 21.46 -0.62
N GLY A 28 -23.61 22.72 -0.24
CA GLY A 28 -24.58 23.13 0.77
C GLY A 28 -24.02 23.33 2.19
N VAL A 29 -22.75 23.00 2.45
CA VAL A 29 -22.09 23.30 3.73
C VAL A 29 -21.79 24.81 3.84
N SER A 30 -22.25 25.44 4.92
CA SER A 30 -21.94 26.84 5.21
C SER A 30 -20.49 26.98 5.71
N ILE A 31 -19.74 27.91 5.12
CA ILE A 31 -18.35 28.21 5.52
C ILE A 31 -18.36 29.30 6.58
N LEU A 32 -17.89 28.96 7.78
CA LEU A 32 -17.79 29.89 8.90
C LEU A 32 -16.82 31.04 8.59
N PRO A 33 -17.06 32.26 9.12
CA PRO A 33 -16.06 33.33 9.12
C PRO A 33 -14.76 32.86 9.79
N ASN A 34 -13.60 33.32 9.28
CA ASN A 34 -12.27 32.94 9.75
C ASN A 34 -11.89 31.45 9.61
N ALA A 35 -12.66 30.67 8.85
CA ALA A 35 -12.25 29.32 8.49
C ALA A 35 -11.10 29.35 7.46
N VAL A 36 -10.28 28.30 7.46
CA VAL A 36 -9.15 28.14 6.52
C VAL A 36 -9.34 26.89 5.66
N PRO A 37 -8.92 26.89 4.39
CA PRO A 37 -9.11 25.74 3.51
C PRO A 37 -7.98 24.72 3.64
N ARG A 38 -8.33 23.48 3.32
CA ARG A 38 -7.39 22.40 3.01
C ARG A 38 -7.76 21.78 1.68
N TYR A 39 -6.85 21.85 0.71
CA TYR A 39 -7.06 21.26 -0.63
C TYR A 39 -6.27 19.96 -0.83
N GLU A 40 -5.24 19.74 0.00
CA GLU A 40 -4.34 18.59 -0.10
C GLU A 40 -3.67 18.26 1.23
N TYR A 41 -3.00 17.12 1.29
CA TYR A 41 -2.46 16.56 2.54
C TYR A 41 -1.10 17.14 2.97
N PHE A 42 -0.34 17.73 2.05
CA PHE A 42 1.05 18.13 2.31
C PHE A 42 1.25 19.63 2.53
N ARG A 43 0.21 20.46 2.39
CA ARG A 43 0.24 21.90 2.67
C ARG A 43 -1.15 22.42 3.00
N GLY A 44 -1.23 23.39 3.91
CA GLY A 44 -2.48 23.93 4.45
C GLY A 44 -2.23 25.27 5.14
N ILE A 45 -3.26 25.86 5.73
CA ILE A 45 -3.09 27.01 6.64
C ILE A 45 -3.61 26.60 8.03
N GLU A 46 -2.96 27.08 9.08
CA GLU A 46 -3.41 26.91 10.46
C GLU A 46 -4.66 27.76 10.73
N GLY A 47 -5.66 27.17 11.38
CA GLY A 47 -6.85 27.88 11.79
C GLY A 47 -7.71 27.05 12.73
N GLU A 48 -8.50 27.72 13.58
CA GLU A 48 -9.37 27.03 14.53
C GLU A 48 -10.43 26.16 13.83
N ASN A 49 -10.92 26.61 12.67
CA ASN A 49 -11.88 25.90 11.84
C ASN A 49 -11.27 25.64 10.45
N VAL A 50 -11.07 24.37 10.10
CA VAL A 50 -10.54 23.96 8.79
C VAL A 50 -11.66 23.39 7.93
N ILE A 51 -11.76 23.83 6.67
CA ILE A 51 -12.67 23.25 5.67
C ILE A 51 -11.88 22.36 4.74
N ASP A 52 -12.21 21.07 4.72
CA ASP A 52 -11.49 20.04 3.98
C ASP A 52 -12.12 19.76 2.61
N PHE A 53 -11.40 20.09 1.54
CA PHE A 53 -11.79 19.94 0.14
C PHE A 53 -11.13 18.75 -0.54
N ILE A 54 -10.32 17.94 0.16
CA ILE A 54 -9.53 16.88 -0.49
C ILE A 54 -10.40 15.90 -1.27
N ASP A 55 -11.56 15.54 -0.72
CA ASP A 55 -12.51 14.63 -1.36
C ASP A 55 -13.47 15.37 -2.33
N TYR A 56 -13.48 16.71 -2.33
CA TYR A 56 -14.31 17.53 -3.21
C TYR A 56 -13.63 17.72 -4.58
N ARG A 57 -13.75 16.67 -5.40
CA ARG A 57 -13.09 16.53 -6.72
C ARG A 57 -14.10 16.36 -7.84
N GLY A 58 -13.72 16.78 -9.06
CA GLY A 58 -14.55 16.68 -10.25
C GLY A 58 -14.33 17.82 -11.23
N ILE A 59 -14.64 17.57 -12.50
CA ILE A 59 -14.49 18.51 -13.61
C ILE A 59 -15.79 18.51 -14.40
N ASP A 60 -16.43 19.68 -14.49
CA ASP A 60 -17.57 19.90 -15.39
C ASP A 60 -17.09 20.66 -16.63
N ASP A 61 -17.39 20.12 -17.79
CA ASP A 61 -17.08 20.74 -19.07
C ASP A 61 -18.19 21.73 -19.46
N LEU A 62 -17.83 23.01 -19.58
CA LEU A 62 -18.75 24.10 -19.92
C LEU A 62 -18.60 24.58 -21.38
N GLY A 63 -17.89 23.82 -22.23
CA GLY A 63 -17.59 24.22 -23.61
C GLY A 63 -16.18 24.79 -23.74
N ASP A 64 -16.02 26.12 -23.74
CA ASP A 64 -14.73 26.81 -23.84
C ASP A 64 -13.97 26.86 -22.50
N LYS A 65 -14.70 26.67 -21.39
CA LYS A 65 -14.18 26.64 -20.02
C LYS A 65 -14.45 25.31 -19.34
N LEU A 66 -13.70 25.05 -18.28
CA LEU A 66 -13.89 23.97 -17.32
C LEU A 66 -14.26 24.57 -15.98
N ARG A 67 -15.25 24.02 -15.29
CA ARG A 67 -15.47 24.24 -13.85
C ARG A 67 -14.82 23.10 -13.09
N VAL A 68 -13.76 23.40 -12.35
CA VAL A 68 -12.96 22.41 -11.63
C VAL A 68 -13.18 22.56 -10.13
N LYS A 69 -13.61 21.49 -9.47
CA LYS A 69 -13.77 21.46 -8.01
C LYS A 69 -12.41 21.62 -7.33
N ALA A 70 -12.33 22.40 -6.26
CA ALA A 70 -11.06 22.88 -5.69
C ALA A 70 -10.07 21.80 -5.24
N GLY A 71 -10.55 20.61 -4.82
CA GLY A 71 -9.69 19.48 -4.46
C GLY A 71 -9.13 18.69 -5.64
N THR A 72 -9.58 18.97 -6.86
CA THR A 72 -9.14 18.24 -8.07
C THR A 72 -7.68 18.53 -8.36
N LYS A 73 -6.88 17.50 -8.61
CA LYS A 73 -5.45 17.64 -8.94
C LYS A 73 -5.26 18.07 -10.38
N TRP A 74 -4.17 18.81 -10.65
CA TRP A 74 -3.78 19.18 -12.01
C TRP A 74 -3.59 17.96 -12.92
N LYS A 75 -3.06 16.84 -12.42
CA LYS A 75 -2.95 15.59 -13.17
C LYS A 75 -4.27 15.15 -13.78
N GLU A 76 -5.37 15.21 -13.03
CA GLU A 76 -6.69 14.78 -13.51
C GLU A 76 -7.24 15.69 -14.60
N VAL A 77 -6.95 16.99 -14.51
CA VAL A 77 -7.33 17.97 -15.52
C VAL A 77 -6.58 17.69 -16.81
N LEU A 78 -5.25 17.51 -16.71
CA LEU A 78 -4.35 17.34 -17.86
C LEU A 78 -4.46 15.97 -18.53
N GLU A 79 -4.95 14.94 -17.83
CA GLU A 79 -5.27 13.63 -18.41
C GLU A 79 -6.39 13.71 -19.46
N LYS A 80 -7.32 14.65 -19.32
CA LYS A 80 -8.54 14.74 -20.16
C LYS A 80 -8.61 15.99 -21.01
N TYR A 81 -8.01 17.09 -20.58
CA TYR A 81 -8.18 18.40 -21.18
C TYR A 81 -6.85 19.13 -21.36
N LYS A 82 -6.77 19.97 -22.39
CA LYS A 82 -5.71 20.97 -22.55
C LYS A 82 -6.20 22.30 -21.99
N VAL A 83 -5.39 22.95 -21.16
CA VAL A 83 -5.71 24.23 -20.49
C VAL A 83 -4.60 25.24 -20.73
N GLU A 84 -4.94 26.54 -20.68
CA GLU A 84 -4.01 27.63 -20.99
C GLU A 84 -2.75 27.65 -20.10
N PHE A 85 -2.91 27.29 -18.82
CA PHE A 85 -1.85 27.21 -17.81
C PHE A 85 -2.19 26.17 -16.74
N TRP A 86 -1.18 25.77 -15.97
CA TRP A 86 -1.30 24.78 -14.89
C TRP A 86 -0.06 24.83 -13.98
N SER A 87 -0.11 24.18 -12.82
CA SER A 87 1.00 24.05 -11.85
C SER A 87 1.37 22.58 -11.62
N ASN A 88 2.28 22.27 -10.69
CA ASN A 88 2.72 20.91 -10.38
C ASN A 88 1.55 19.91 -10.36
N ILE A 89 1.69 18.78 -11.08
CA ILE A 89 0.57 17.88 -11.38
C ILE A 89 -0.01 17.20 -10.13
N ASP A 90 0.77 17.10 -9.06
CA ASP A 90 0.34 16.50 -7.79
C ASP A 90 -0.50 17.48 -6.95
N PHE A 91 -0.51 18.77 -7.30
CA PHE A 91 -1.17 19.83 -6.55
C PHE A 91 -2.65 19.93 -6.89
N ALA A 92 -3.47 20.26 -5.88
CA ALA A 92 -4.87 20.59 -6.09
C ALA A 92 -5.02 21.95 -6.80
N VAL A 93 -5.94 22.06 -7.76
CA VAL A 93 -6.17 23.28 -8.56
C VAL A 93 -6.59 24.45 -7.68
N GLY A 94 -7.49 24.22 -6.71
CA GLY A 94 -7.86 25.23 -5.72
C GLY A 94 -6.70 25.61 -4.80
N GLY A 95 -5.89 24.63 -4.41
CA GLY A 95 -4.64 24.83 -3.68
C GLY A 95 -3.69 25.75 -4.43
N SER A 96 -3.46 25.50 -5.73
CA SER A 96 -2.56 26.33 -6.53
C SER A 96 -3.00 27.77 -6.68
N VAL A 97 -4.30 28.02 -6.80
CA VAL A 97 -4.81 29.40 -6.83
C VAL A 97 -4.63 30.05 -5.46
N TYR A 98 -4.99 29.35 -4.39
CA TYR A 98 -4.98 29.87 -3.03
C TYR A 98 -3.56 30.21 -2.54
N PHE A 99 -2.63 29.28 -2.73
CA PHE A 99 -1.21 29.40 -2.38
C PHE A 99 -0.39 30.16 -3.42
N ASN A 100 -1.01 30.54 -4.53
CA ASN A 100 -0.41 31.26 -5.64
C ASN A 100 0.83 30.55 -6.21
N ASP A 101 0.71 29.28 -6.57
CA ASP A 101 1.84 28.49 -7.03
C ASP A 101 2.44 29.00 -8.35
N PRO A 102 3.75 28.79 -8.59
CA PRO A 102 4.34 28.94 -9.92
C PRO A 102 3.58 28.13 -10.97
N ILE A 103 3.41 28.71 -12.17
CA ILE A 103 2.65 28.07 -13.26
C ILE A 103 3.43 28.02 -14.58
N THR A 104 3.17 26.97 -15.35
CA THR A 104 3.45 26.92 -16.79
C THR A 104 2.73 28.07 -17.50
N GLY A 105 3.41 28.78 -18.40
CA GLY A 105 2.87 29.98 -19.07
C GLY A 105 2.98 31.29 -18.27
N PHE A 106 3.84 31.34 -17.24
CA PHE A 106 4.01 32.51 -16.38
C PHE A 106 4.23 33.85 -17.13
N ASN A 107 4.99 33.86 -18.23
CA ASN A 107 5.27 35.10 -18.98
C ASN A 107 3.97 35.75 -19.51
N GLU A 108 3.05 34.95 -20.06
CA GLU A 108 1.76 35.42 -20.57
C GLU A 108 0.71 35.61 -19.46
N PHE A 109 0.65 34.70 -18.49
CA PHE A 109 -0.47 34.62 -17.54
C PHE A 109 -0.21 35.22 -16.17
N ALA A 110 1.03 35.60 -15.83
CA ALA A 110 1.40 36.09 -14.51
C ALA A 110 1.17 35.06 -13.39
N LYS A 111 0.99 35.57 -12.17
CA LYS A 111 0.55 34.84 -10.98
C LYS A 111 -0.86 34.28 -11.17
N ILE A 112 -1.05 33.02 -10.81
CA ILE A 112 -2.29 32.28 -11.00
C ILE A 112 -3.49 32.94 -10.29
N ASN A 113 -3.28 33.46 -9.07
CA ASN A 113 -4.34 34.06 -8.27
C ASN A 113 -4.96 35.31 -8.92
N GLY A 114 -4.25 35.98 -9.82
CA GLY A 114 -4.72 37.17 -10.54
C GLY A 114 -5.45 36.85 -11.84
N ARG A 115 -5.45 35.59 -12.31
CA ARG A 115 -5.87 35.20 -13.66
C ARG A 115 -7.17 34.41 -13.71
N VAL A 116 -7.52 33.71 -12.63
CA VAL A 116 -8.69 32.81 -12.59
C VAL A 116 -9.97 33.49 -12.12
N GLU A 117 -11.09 32.97 -12.61
CA GLU A 117 -12.42 33.14 -12.01
C GLU A 117 -12.67 31.97 -11.06
N VAL A 118 -13.37 32.21 -9.96
CA VAL A 118 -13.67 31.21 -8.93
C VAL A 118 -15.10 31.36 -8.41
N ASP A 119 -15.61 30.28 -7.82
CA ASP A 119 -16.62 30.36 -6.77
C ASP A 119 -15.92 30.22 -5.43
N ALA A 120 -16.12 31.16 -4.51
CA ALA A 120 -15.37 31.22 -3.26
C ALA A 120 -16.17 31.88 -2.12
N TYR A 121 -15.67 31.72 -0.90
CA TYR A 121 -16.16 32.40 0.30
C TYR A 121 -15.10 33.35 0.85
N LEU A 122 -15.45 34.61 1.03
CA LEU A 122 -14.63 35.60 1.72
C LEU A 122 -15.39 36.07 2.97
N ASP A 123 -14.79 35.91 4.15
CA ASP A 123 -15.41 36.24 5.44
C ASP A 123 -16.79 35.61 5.63
N GLY A 124 -16.94 34.34 5.21
CA GLY A 124 -18.19 33.59 5.27
C GLY A 124 -19.25 33.99 4.24
N LYS A 125 -18.95 34.91 3.32
CA LYS A 125 -19.85 35.32 2.23
C LYS A 125 -19.43 34.74 0.89
N TYR A 126 -20.37 34.09 0.22
CA TYR A 126 -20.17 33.56 -1.13
C TYR A 126 -19.96 34.67 -2.15
N TYR A 127 -19.05 34.45 -3.09
CA TYR A 127 -18.92 35.26 -4.31
C TYR A 127 -18.50 34.40 -5.50
N SER A 128 -18.81 34.88 -6.70
CA SER A 128 -18.36 34.31 -7.96
C SER A 128 -17.72 35.40 -8.82
N GLY A 129 -16.66 35.05 -9.55
CA GLY A 129 -15.91 35.96 -10.43
C GLY A 129 -14.41 35.93 -10.16
N ARG A 130 -13.70 37.00 -10.52
CA ARG A 130 -12.24 37.08 -10.31
C ARG A 130 -11.88 36.86 -8.84
N TYR A 131 -10.88 36.02 -8.59
CA TYR A 131 -10.45 35.71 -7.22
C TYR A 131 -9.99 36.96 -6.46
N LYS A 132 -10.57 37.17 -5.27
CA LYS A 132 -10.32 38.32 -4.36
C LYS A 132 -9.79 37.88 -3.00
N GLY A 133 -9.46 36.59 -2.84
CA GLY A 133 -9.10 35.98 -1.55
C GLY A 133 -10.20 35.07 -0.98
N GLY A 134 -9.90 34.40 0.13
CA GLY A 134 -10.83 33.51 0.83
C GLY A 134 -10.74 32.05 0.39
N ILE A 135 -11.74 31.26 0.76
CA ILE A 135 -11.82 29.81 0.52
C ILE A 135 -12.43 29.54 -0.86
N ILE A 136 -11.71 28.83 -1.70
CA ILE A 136 -12.08 28.51 -3.08
C ILE A 136 -12.88 27.21 -3.10
N ILE A 137 -14.01 27.20 -3.78
CA ILE A 137 -14.85 26.02 -3.98
C ILE A 137 -14.62 25.46 -5.38
N ASN A 138 -14.71 26.32 -6.40
CA ASN A 138 -14.51 25.95 -7.79
C ASN A 138 -13.57 26.94 -8.47
N VAL A 139 -12.77 26.45 -9.41
CA VAL A 139 -11.89 27.25 -10.26
C VAL A 139 -12.36 27.10 -11.71
N TYR A 140 -12.50 28.22 -12.41
CA TYR A 140 -12.86 28.22 -13.83
C TYR A 140 -11.60 28.38 -14.68
N LEU A 141 -11.30 27.34 -15.47
CA LEU A 141 -10.13 27.28 -16.33
C LEU A 141 -10.55 27.39 -17.79
N LYS A 142 -9.82 28.17 -18.60
CA LYS A 142 -10.00 28.18 -20.05
C LYS A 142 -9.30 26.99 -20.68
N LYS A 143 -9.96 26.35 -21.64
CA LYS A 143 -9.33 25.32 -22.48
C LYS A 143 -8.34 25.98 -23.43
N GLU A 144 -7.30 25.23 -23.77
CA GLU A 144 -6.36 25.64 -24.80
C GLU A 144 -6.82 25.15 -26.17
N ASP A 145 -7.16 26.10 -27.05
CA ASP A 145 -7.59 25.87 -28.42
C ASP A 145 -6.48 26.14 -29.46
N LYS A 146 -5.38 26.81 -29.07
CA LYS A 146 -4.27 27.13 -29.97
C LYS A 146 -3.26 25.99 -29.99
N GLU A 147 -2.66 25.79 -31.15
CA GLU A 147 -1.47 24.96 -31.29
C GLU A 147 -0.28 25.66 -30.61
N ILE A 148 0.29 25.01 -29.60
CA ILE A 148 1.45 25.52 -28.86
C ILE A 148 2.70 24.84 -29.36
N VAL A 149 3.69 25.65 -29.73
CA VAL A 149 5.03 25.22 -30.15
C VAL A 149 5.95 25.30 -28.95
N TYR A 150 6.80 24.28 -28.78
CA TYR A 150 7.85 24.24 -27.77
C TYR A 150 9.21 24.18 -28.47
N LYS A 151 10.15 25.02 -28.03
CA LYS A 151 11.53 25.03 -28.53
C LYS A 151 12.50 24.92 -27.37
N ARG A 152 13.52 24.08 -27.52
CA ARG A 152 14.56 23.82 -26.52
C ARG A 152 15.94 24.26 -27.01
N LEU A 153 16.75 24.85 -26.11
CA LEU A 153 18.16 25.12 -26.33
C LEU A 153 18.97 24.62 -25.12
N ASP A 154 19.83 23.62 -25.34
CA ASP A 154 20.71 23.08 -24.31
C ASP A 154 21.96 23.95 -24.11
N GLY A 155 22.48 23.97 -22.88
CA GLY A 155 23.73 24.64 -22.57
C GLY A 155 24.02 24.76 -21.08
N GLU A 156 25.21 25.26 -20.76
CA GLU A 156 25.57 25.54 -19.38
C GLU A 156 24.78 26.74 -18.83
N LEU A 157 24.37 26.70 -17.56
CA LEU A 157 23.62 27.79 -16.92
C LEU A 157 24.27 29.16 -17.11
N SER A 158 25.61 29.24 -17.03
CA SER A 158 26.40 30.47 -17.22
C SER A 158 26.23 31.09 -18.62
N LYS A 159 25.92 30.28 -19.64
CA LYS A 159 25.70 30.72 -21.03
C LYS A 159 24.23 30.99 -21.31
N LEU A 160 23.33 30.22 -20.71
CA LEU A 160 21.88 30.34 -20.92
C LEU A 160 21.28 31.58 -20.24
N ILE A 161 21.73 31.93 -19.03
CA ILE A 161 21.19 33.09 -18.30
C ILE A 161 21.37 34.42 -19.06
N PRO A 162 22.56 34.74 -19.63
CA PRO A 162 22.72 35.94 -20.44
C PRO A 162 21.77 36.03 -21.64
N ILE A 163 21.46 34.89 -22.29
CA ILE A 163 20.52 34.85 -23.42
C ILE A 163 19.13 35.30 -22.95
N ILE A 164 18.61 34.73 -21.86
CA ILE A 164 17.31 35.14 -21.30
C ILE A 164 17.32 36.61 -20.88
N LYS A 165 18.36 37.06 -20.15
CA LYS A 165 18.49 38.47 -19.72
C LYS A 165 18.43 39.42 -20.93
N SER A 166 19.04 39.06 -22.05
CA SER A 166 19.01 39.88 -23.28
C SER A 166 17.61 40.07 -23.84
N TRP A 167 16.74 39.05 -23.77
CA TRP A 167 15.37 39.13 -24.27
C TRP A 167 14.51 40.10 -23.46
N TYR A 168 14.75 40.19 -22.14
CA TYR A 168 14.00 41.06 -21.22
C TYR A 168 14.60 42.46 -21.06
N ALA A 169 15.75 42.75 -21.70
CA ALA A 169 16.46 44.02 -21.55
C ALA A 169 15.69 45.25 -22.09
N SER A 170 14.79 45.07 -23.07
CA SER A 170 14.09 46.17 -23.73
C SER A 170 12.57 46.00 -23.86
N ARG A 171 12.04 44.77 -23.79
CA ARG A 171 10.60 44.47 -23.89
C ARG A 171 10.27 43.09 -23.30
N ILE A 172 8.99 42.83 -23.08
CA ILE A 172 8.51 41.47 -22.77
C ILE A 172 8.47 40.69 -24.09
N PRO A 173 9.21 39.58 -24.23
CA PRO A 173 9.13 38.75 -25.43
C PRO A 173 7.74 38.09 -25.51
N VAL A 174 7.20 37.94 -26.72
CA VAL A 174 5.84 37.41 -26.95
C VAL A 174 5.75 35.88 -26.85
N PHE A 175 6.60 35.30 -26.02
CA PHE A 175 6.50 33.91 -25.59
C PHE A 175 5.33 33.75 -24.61
N ARG A 176 4.75 32.56 -24.58
CA ARG A 176 3.88 32.14 -23.48
C ARG A 176 4.68 31.84 -22.22
N GLU A 177 5.80 31.15 -22.40
CA GLU A 177 6.71 30.80 -21.32
C GLU A 177 8.16 30.93 -21.77
N VAL A 178 8.99 31.41 -20.85
CA VAL A 178 10.44 31.36 -20.95
C VAL A 178 10.93 30.73 -19.64
N SER A 179 11.49 29.54 -19.74
CA SER A 179 11.89 28.75 -18.57
C SER A 179 13.33 28.30 -18.70
N LEU A 180 14.12 28.54 -17.65
CA LEU A 180 15.43 27.91 -17.46
C LEU A 180 15.23 26.65 -16.63
N VAL A 181 15.61 25.51 -17.18
CA VAL A 181 15.44 24.21 -16.54
C VAL A 181 16.80 23.61 -16.25
N LYS A 182 16.91 23.00 -15.07
CA LYS A 182 18.04 22.16 -14.69
C LYS A 182 17.51 20.82 -14.21
N LYS A 183 17.99 19.71 -14.78
CA LYS A 183 17.60 18.35 -14.40
C LYS A 183 18.84 17.46 -14.38
N GLY A 184 19.27 17.04 -13.20
CA GLY A 184 20.54 16.33 -13.03
C GLY A 184 21.71 17.21 -13.51
N MET A 185 22.48 16.73 -14.50
CA MET A 185 23.57 17.49 -15.11
C MET A 185 23.13 18.33 -16.33
N GLU A 186 21.92 18.11 -16.84
CA GLU A 186 21.40 18.84 -17.99
C GLU A 186 20.87 20.21 -17.58
N SER A 187 21.06 21.19 -18.46
CA SER A 187 20.49 22.53 -18.32
C SER A 187 20.08 23.04 -19.70
N TYR A 188 18.91 23.66 -19.77
CA TYR A 188 18.35 24.13 -21.03
C TYR A 188 17.35 25.27 -20.83
N ILE A 189 17.16 26.04 -21.89
CA ILE A 189 16.04 26.97 -22.01
C ILE A 189 14.91 26.25 -22.72
N LEU A 190 13.72 26.26 -22.13
CA LEU A 190 12.48 25.91 -22.82
C LEU A 190 11.65 27.17 -23.03
N VAL A 191 11.24 27.41 -24.26
CA VAL A 191 10.26 28.44 -24.59
C VAL A 191 9.00 27.81 -25.20
N SER A 192 7.85 28.40 -24.92
CA SER A 192 6.60 28.03 -25.56
C SER A 192 5.88 29.25 -26.12
N TYR A 193 5.13 29.07 -27.21
CA TYR A 193 4.33 30.13 -27.80
C TYR A 193 3.21 29.54 -28.69
N PRO A 194 2.06 30.22 -28.82
CA PRO A 194 1.08 29.89 -29.85
C PRO A 194 1.71 30.00 -31.23
N LYS A 195 1.50 29.01 -32.11
CA LYS A 195 2.09 28.95 -33.45
C LYS A 195 1.86 30.20 -34.29
N ILE A 196 0.71 30.85 -34.12
CA ILE A 196 0.39 32.14 -34.76
C ILE A 196 1.39 33.27 -34.42
N ARG A 197 2.18 33.13 -33.34
CA ARG A 197 3.22 34.10 -32.93
C ARG A 197 4.62 33.76 -33.44
N GLU A 198 4.80 32.69 -34.21
CA GLU A 198 6.11 32.17 -34.62
C GLU A 198 6.98 33.25 -35.29
N VAL A 199 6.40 34.01 -36.21
CA VAL A 199 7.08 35.13 -36.91
C VAL A 199 7.62 36.19 -35.94
N LEU A 200 6.95 36.40 -34.81
CA LEU A 200 7.34 37.42 -33.82
C LEU A 200 8.47 36.96 -32.90
N VAL A 201 8.62 35.65 -32.71
CA VAL A 201 9.63 35.05 -31.83
C VAL A 201 10.85 34.52 -32.60
N GLN A 202 10.75 34.34 -33.91
CA GLN A 202 11.81 33.75 -34.74
C GLN A 202 13.17 34.46 -34.57
N LYS A 203 13.18 35.80 -34.44
CA LYS A 203 14.41 36.57 -34.20
C LYS A 203 15.03 36.37 -32.82
N LEU A 204 14.28 35.85 -31.86
CA LEU A 204 14.74 35.52 -30.51
C LEU A 204 15.23 34.06 -30.43
N LEU A 205 14.76 33.21 -31.33
CA LEU A 205 15.21 31.82 -31.48
C LEU A 205 16.53 31.81 -32.27
N LEU A 206 17.63 31.92 -31.54
CA LEU A 206 19.00 31.86 -32.08
C LEU A 206 19.33 30.48 -32.66
N ASP A 207 20.47 30.38 -33.36
CA ASP A 207 21.02 29.10 -33.82
C ASP A 207 21.18 28.13 -32.64
N GLY A 208 20.67 26.90 -32.80
CA GLY A 208 20.74 25.83 -31.79
C GLY A 208 19.42 25.48 -31.11
N PHE A 209 18.35 26.27 -31.29
CA PHE A 209 17.02 25.86 -30.85
C PHE A 209 16.45 24.73 -31.74
N TYR A 210 15.91 23.70 -31.12
CA TYR A 210 15.22 22.59 -31.80
C TYR A 210 13.81 22.36 -31.23
N ASP A 211 12.99 21.60 -31.96
CA ASP A 211 11.63 21.27 -31.57
C ASP A 211 11.60 20.35 -30.35
N GLU A 212 10.77 20.71 -29.37
CA GLU A 212 10.48 19.89 -28.19
C GLU A 212 9.03 19.39 -28.25
N ILE A 213 8.79 18.16 -27.81
CA ILE A 213 7.49 17.50 -28.00
C ILE A 213 6.47 17.95 -26.94
N SER A 214 6.94 18.31 -25.74
CA SER A 214 6.07 18.53 -24.58
C SER A 214 6.54 19.64 -23.64
N PRO A 215 5.62 20.27 -22.88
CA PRO A 215 6.00 21.17 -21.79
C PRO A 215 6.75 20.41 -20.68
N ILE A 216 7.43 21.16 -19.79
CA ILE A 216 8.01 20.56 -18.58
C ILE A 216 6.88 20.13 -17.65
N ILE A 217 6.94 18.89 -17.17
CA ILE A 217 6.04 18.35 -16.16
C ILE A 217 6.69 18.31 -14.78
N GLU A 218 6.14 19.10 -13.87
CA GLU A 218 6.50 19.10 -12.45
C GLU A 218 5.65 18.12 -11.67
N GLN A 219 6.30 17.32 -10.83
CA GLN A 219 5.68 16.37 -9.91
C GLN A 219 6.50 16.27 -8.61
N LEU A 220 5.85 15.87 -7.53
CA LEU A 220 6.46 15.70 -6.22
C LEU A 220 7.20 14.34 -6.15
N GLU A 221 8.48 14.37 -6.52
CA GLU A 221 9.39 13.20 -6.45
C GLU A 221 10.53 13.36 -5.44
N TYR A 222 10.75 14.58 -4.94
CA TYR A 222 11.92 14.94 -4.15
C TYR A 222 11.53 15.32 -2.72
N LYS A 223 12.46 15.11 -1.78
CA LYS A 223 12.23 15.32 -0.33
C LYS A 223 11.98 16.78 0.05
N TYR A 224 12.71 17.70 -0.59
CA TYR A 224 12.64 19.14 -0.34
C TYR A 224 12.18 19.84 -1.60
N TRP A 225 11.29 20.81 -1.42
CA TRP A 225 10.76 21.62 -2.50
C TRP A 225 10.61 23.05 -2.04
N TYR A 226 11.02 23.95 -2.93
CA TYR A 226 11.09 25.36 -2.68
C TYR A 226 10.44 26.08 -3.84
N LEU A 227 9.28 26.68 -3.56
CA LEU A 227 8.47 27.36 -4.54
C LEU A 227 8.40 28.82 -4.17
N GLY A 228 8.43 29.72 -5.15
CA GLY A 228 8.35 31.14 -4.84
C GLY A 228 8.46 32.06 -6.01
N TYR A 229 8.52 33.34 -5.65
CA TYR A 229 8.68 34.45 -6.58
C TYR A 229 9.79 35.35 -6.07
N SER A 230 10.60 35.88 -6.97
CA SER A 230 11.61 36.87 -6.63
C SER A 230 11.72 37.91 -7.73
N SER A 231 12.36 39.04 -7.42
CA SER A 231 12.78 39.98 -8.45
C SER A 231 13.81 39.33 -9.36
N LEU A 232 13.82 39.71 -10.64
CA LEU A 232 14.88 39.32 -11.57
C LEU A 232 16.27 39.75 -11.08
N ASN A 233 16.35 40.79 -10.23
CA ASN A 233 17.60 41.24 -9.62
C ASN A 233 18.18 40.21 -8.63
N ASP A 234 17.35 39.35 -8.04
CA ASP A 234 17.78 38.31 -7.09
C ASP A 234 18.17 36.99 -7.79
N LEU A 235 18.18 36.96 -9.12
CA LEU A 235 18.39 35.73 -9.90
C LEU A 235 19.70 35.02 -9.53
N GLU A 236 20.78 35.75 -9.25
CA GLU A 236 22.07 35.14 -8.94
C GLU A 236 22.03 34.30 -7.65
N ASN A 237 21.29 34.76 -6.63
CA ASN A 237 21.07 34.00 -5.40
C ASN A 237 20.32 32.70 -5.68
N ILE A 238 19.28 32.76 -6.53
CA ILE A 238 18.47 31.60 -6.92
C ILE A 238 19.29 30.62 -7.78
N ILE A 239 20.19 31.10 -8.63
CA ILE A 239 21.02 30.25 -9.49
C ILE A 239 22.02 29.40 -8.71
N ASN A 240 22.54 29.88 -7.59
CA ASN A 240 23.40 29.06 -6.73
C ASN A 240 22.62 27.84 -6.20
N LEU A 241 21.37 28.03 -5.80
CA LEU A 241 20.48 26.95 -5.33
C LEU A 241 20.12 25.98 -6.46
N VAL A 242 19.89 26.50 -7.66
CA VAL A 242 19.62 25.69 -8.86
C VAL A 242 20.77 24.72 -9.13
N LYS A 243 22.03 25.16 -9.00
CA LYS A 243 23.21 24.30 -9.20
C LYS A 243 23.25 23.11 -8.23
N GLU A 244 22.76 23.28 -7.01
CA GLU A 244 22.78 22.26 -5.96
C GLU A 244 21.56 21.32 -5.96
N SER A 245 20.48 21.71 -6.61
CA SER A 245 19.22 20.96 -6.68
C SER A 245 19.29 19.71 -7.57
N GLN A 246 18.28 18.84 -7.53
CA GLN A 246 18.15 17.72 -8.47
C GLN A 246 17.37 18.16 -9.71
N MET A 247 16.36 18.99 -9.49
CA MET A 247 15.54 19.59 -10.54
C MET A 247 15.20 21.03 -10.17
N SER A 248 15.26 21.95 -11.14
CA SER A 248 14.82 23.32 -10.97
C SER A 248 14.18 23.85 -12.24
N ILE A 249 13.17 24.72 -12.07
CA ILE A 249 12.54 25.47 -13.15
C ILE A 249 12.44 26.92 -12.70
N ILE A 250 13.05 27.83 -13.45
CA ILE A 250 12.93 29.28 -13.24
C ILE A 250 12.19 29.85 -14.42
N ARG A 251 11.04 30.46 -14.16
CA ARG A 251 10.16 31.04 -15.16
C ARG A 251 10.28 32.54 -15.13
N PHE A 252 10.47 33.14 -16.29
CA PHE A 252 10.77 34.56 -16.41
C PHE A 252 9.55 35.34 -16.86
N ARG A 253 9.36 36.53 -16.26
CA ARG A 253 8.40 37.53 -16.71
C ARG A 253 8.85 38.93 -16.34
N LYS A 254 9.34 39.69 -17.32
CA LYS A 254 9.76 41.09 -17.17
C LYS A 254 10.76 41.26 -16.01
N ASP A 255 10.31 41.78 -14.87
CA ASP A 255 11.06 42.09 -13.67
C ASP A 255 10.87 41.08 -12.53
N GLU A 256 10.08 40.02 -12.75
CA GLU A 256 9.77 38.97 -11.78
C GLU A 256 10.13 37.59 -12.33
N ILE A 257 10.55 36.70 -11.43
CA ILE A 257 10.73 35.28 -11.71
C ILE A 257 9.87 34.44 -10.77
N ALA A 258 9.32 33.35 -11.29
CA ALA A 258 8.71 32.30 -10.50
C ALA A 258 9.63 31.08 -10.51
N PHE A 259 9.97 30.54 -9.35
CA PHE A 259 10.90 29.42 -9.25
C PHE A 259 10.25 28.22 -8.58
N SER A 260 10.62 27.04 -9.08
CA SER A 260 10.38 25.74 -8.47
C SER A 260 11.70 25.00 -8.38
N ILE A 261 12.17 24.73 -7.17
CA ILE A 261 13.45 24.04 -6.91
C ILE A 261 13.17 22.79 -6.09
N TYR A 262 13.68 21.65 -6.52
CA TYR A 262 13.46 20.35 -5.90
C TYR A 262 14.78 19.66 -5.59
N SER A 263 14.91 19.10 -4.38
CA SER A 263 16.13 18.44 -3.93
C SER A 263 15.89 17.27 -2.97
N ASP A 264 16.80 16.28 -2.97
CA ASP A 264 16.81 15.20 -1.95
C ASP A 264 17.56 15.58 -0.68
N ARG A 265 18.30 16.70 -0.71
CA ARG A 265 19.02 17.26 0.44
C ARG A 265 18.49 18.65 0.74
N ARG A 266 18.62 19.07 1.99
CA ARG A 266 18.29 20.43 2.40
C ARG A 266 19.24 21.41 1.71
N LEU A 267 18.69 22.44 1.09
CA LEU A 267 19.41 23.59 0.57
C LEU A 267 19.37 24.72 1.61
N GLU A 268 20.49 25.37 1.86
CA GLU A 268 20.57 26.49 2.80
C GLU A 268 19.97 27.76 2.18
N SER A 269 19.22 28.52 3.00
CA SER A 269 18.82 29.91 2.73
C SER A 269 18.12 30.16 1.37
N ILE A 270 16.82 29.87 1.30
CA ILE A 270 15.95 30.41 0.24
C ILE A 270 14.99 31.45 0.83
N GLY A 271 15.45 32.71 0.87
CA GLY A 271 14.57 33.85 1.06
C GLY A 271 13.52 33.92 -0.06
N ASN A 272 12.36 34.53 0.21
CA ASN A 272 11.25 34.69 -0.75
C ASN A 272 10.58 33.39 -1.24
N THR A 273 10.73 32.28 -0.49
CA THR A 273 9.88 31.11 -0.69
C THR A 273 8.46 31.35 -0.19
N LEU A 274 7.51 30.64 -0.78
CA LEU A 274 6.13 30.62 -0.30
C LEU A 274 6.09 29.97 1.08
N GLU A 275 5.21 30.47 1.96
CA GLU A 275 5.16 30.10 3.38
C GLU A 275 4.99 28.61 3.66
N TYR A 276 4.55 27.84 2.68
CA TYR A 276 4.36 26.39 2.76
C TYR A 276 5.57 25.59 2.27
N SER A 277 6.60 26.23 1.73
CA SER A 277 7.85 25.60 1.29
C SER A 277 8.76 25.23 2.46
N THR A 278 9.70 24.32 2.26
CA THR A 278 10.58 23.83 3.33
C THR A 278 11.63 24.88 3.76
N THR A 279 11.39 25.67 4.81
CA THR A 279 12.31 26.75 5.25
C THR A 279 13.19 26.39 6.45
N GLU A 280 12.67 25.69 7.47
CA GLU A 280 13.34 25.59 8.78
C GLU A 280 13.89 24.19 9.14
N GLY A 281 13.51 23.13 8.43
CA GLY A 281 14.18 21.82 8.53
C GLY A 281 14.11 21.11 9.88
N GLU A 282 13.34 21.61 10.85
CA GLU A 282 13.01 20.87 12.07
C GLU A 282 11.67 20.15 11.87
N GLY A 283 11.76 18.82 11.70
CA GLY A 283 10.60 17.93 11.76
C GLY A 283 9.78 17.80 10.48
N LEU A 284 10.36 17.28 9.40
CA LEU A 284 9.58 16.77 8.26
C LEU A 284 9.62 15.24 8.25
N PHE A 285 9.07 14.64 9.31
CA PHE A 285 8.57 13.25 9.31
C PHE A 285 9.45 12.25 8.52
N ASN A 286 10.74 12.15 8.87
CA ASN A 286 11.73 11.26 8.24
C ASN A 286 11.60 11.10 6.72
N GLY A 287 11.40 12.20 5.98
CA GLY A 287 11.37 12.21 4.51
C GLY A 287 10.00 12.00 3.86
N CYS A 288 8.90 11.99 4.64
CA CYS A 288 7.54 11.93 4.08
C CYS A 288 7.14 13.29 3.50
N ILE A 289 6.84 13.30 2.19
CA ILE A 289 6.37 14.50 1.48
C ILE A 289 4.85 14.66 1.49
N LEU A 290 4.15 13.85 2.30
CA LEU A 290 2.70 13.91 2.53
C LEU A 290 1.84 13.88 1.24
N CYS A 291 2.33 13.29 0.14
CA CYS A 291 1.66 13.27 -1.17
C CYS A 291 0.29 12.56 -1.19
N GLY A 292 -0.04 11.80 -0.14
CA GLY A 292 -1.29 11.07 0.01
C GLY A 292 -1.45 9.83 -0.88
N LYS A 293 -0.45 9.44 -1.69
CA LYS A 293 -0.53 8.24 -2.54
C LYS A 293 -0.74 6.96 -1.73
N CYS A 294 -0.18 6.89 -0.52
CA CYS A 294 -0.39 5.76 0.39
C CYS A 294 -1.83 5.66 0.94
N VAL A 295 -2.61 6.74 0.91
CA VAL A 295 -4.01 6.74 1.38
C VAL A 295 -4.89 5.92 0.45
N SER A 296 -4.75 6.13 -0.87
CA SER A 296 -5.57 5.46 -1.89
C SER A 296 -5.35 3.96 -2.02
N VAL A 297 -4.25 3.44 -1.45
CA VAL A 297 -3.90 2.01 -1.52
C VAL A 297 -3.93 1.33 -0.16
N CYS A 298 -4.24 2.04 0.92
CA CYS A 298 -4.21 1.49 2.27
C CYS A 298 -5.54 0.79 2.62
N PRO A 299 -5.55 -0.55 2.79
CA PRO A 299 -6.78 -1.26 3.10
C PRO A 299 -7.37 -0.88 4.47
N TYR A 300 -6.52 -0.48 5.42
CA TYR A 300 -6.97 -0.10 6.75
C TYR A 300 -7.65 1.27 6.77
N GLY A 301 -7.14 2.24 6.01
CA GLY A 301 -7.82 3.51 5.80
C GLY A 301 -9.14 3.35 5.08
N GLU A 302 -9.19 2.49 4.05
CA GLU A 302 -10.44 2.17 3.35
C GLU A 302 -11.47 1.53 4.30
N GLN A 303 -11.06 0.53 5.09
CA GLN A 303 -11.94 -0.16 6.03
C GLN A 303 -12.53 0.77 7.10
N THR A 304 -11.72 1.67 7.63
CA THR A 304 -12.14 2.60 8.67
C THR A 304 -12.82 3.85 8.10
N ASN A 305 -12.81 4.01 6.77
CA ASN A 305 -13.16 5.24 6.08
C ASN A 305 -12.43 6.46 6.69
N ASP A 306 -11.18 6.25 7.09
CA ASP A 306 -10.43 7.21 7.86
C ASP A 306 -8.93 7.22 7.49
N VAL A 307 -8.49 8.37 6.97
CA VAL A 307 -7.13 8.63 6.49
C VAL A 307 -6.11 8.54 7.62
N PHE A 308 -6.51 8.77 8.86
CA PHE A 308 -5.66 8.60 10.04
C PHE A 308 -5.12 7.18 10.21
N HIS A 309 -5.88 6.19 9.75
CA HIS A 309 -5.51 4.79 9.81
C HIS A 309 -4.67 4.35 8.60
N THR A 310 -4.16 5.32 7.84
CA THR A 310 -3.21 5.08 6.74
C THR A 310 -1.80 5.43 7.16
N PRO A 311 -0.77 5.02 6.39
CA PRO A 311 0.59 5.46 6.62
C PRO A 311 0.75 6.99 6.66
N LEU A 312 -0.03 7.73 5.88
CA LEU A 312 -0.03 9.19 5.95
C LEU A 312 -0.44 9.67 7.36
N GLY A 313 -1.52 9.08 7.89
CA GLY A 313 -1.98 9.25 9.26
C GLY A 313 -0.90 8.96 10.28
N PHE A 314 -0.29 7.78 10.21
CA PHE A 314 0.81 7.37 11.07
C PHE A 314 1.96 8.38 11.07
N TYR A 315 2.51 8.69 9.89
CA TYR A 315 3.63 9.62 9.78
C TYR A 315 3.24 10.97 10.33
N SER A 316 2.06 11.51 9.98
CA SER A 316 1.61 12.75 10.58
C SER A 316 1.63 12.65 12.11
N ILE A 317 1.04 11.62 12.72
CA ILE A 317 0.81 11.59 14.18
C ILE A 317 2.03 11.26 15.03
N SER A 318 3.04 10.66 14.42
CA SER A 318 4.34 10.40 15.06
C SER A 318 5.01 11.58 15.71
N TYR A 319 4.81 12.77 15.15
CA TYR A 319 5.34 14.00 15.74
C TYR A 319 4.73 14.31 17.12
N PHE A 320 3.52 13.81 17.38
CA PHE A 320 2.82 14.01 18.63
C PHE A 320 2.98 12.83 19.59
N GLU A 321 3.89 11.90 19.30
CA GLU A 321 4.15 10.66 20.07
C GLU A 321 2.87 9.82 20.30
N LYS A 322 1.91 9.92 19.37
CA LYS A 322 0.61 9.23 19.43
C LYS A 322 0.48 8.10 18.41
N ASP A 323 1.60 7.65 17.87
CA ASP A 323 1.71 6.55 16.91
C ASP A 323 0.92 5.30 17.29
N ASN A 324 0.97 5.03 18.58
CA ASN A 324 0.35 3.91 19.27
C ASN A 324 -1.18 3.86 19.15
N ASP A 325 -1.83 4.97 18.81
CA ASP A 325 -3.30 5.05 18.73
C ASP A 325 -3.83 4.63 17.35
N LEU A 326 -2.96 4.54 16.33
CA LEU A 326 -3.37 4.40 14.92
C LEU A 326 -2.63 3.33 14.14
N ALA A 327 -1.47 2.87 14.62
CA ALA A 327 -0.64 1.86 13.96
C ALA A 327 -1.21 0.44 14.10
N ASN A 328 -2.31 0.19 13.38
CA ASN A 328 -3.07 -1.06 13.37
C ASN A 328 -3.08 -1.63 11.93
N CYS A 329 -1.87 -1.70 11.36
CA CYS A 329 -1.60 -2.07 9.98
C CYS A 329 -1.06 -3.49 9.94
N HIS A 330 -1.50 -4.30 8.97
CA HIS A 330 -0.88 -5.60 8.72
C HIS A 330 0.38 -5.49 7.85
N ILE A 331 0.96 -4.30 7.63
CA ILE A 331 2.31 -4.17 7.07
C ILE A 331 2.45 -4.85 5.69
N CYS A 332 1.46 -4.66 4.80
CA CYS A 332 1.47 -5.28 3.47
C CYS A 332 2.46 -4.67 2.47
N GLY A 333 2.96 -3.46 2.74
CA GLY A 333 3.91 -2.75 1.87
C GLY A 333 3.30 -2.04 0.66
N LEU A 334 1.98 -2.10 0.42
CA LEU A 334 1.33 -1.40 -0.71
C LEU A 334 1.65 0.09 -0.75
N CYS A 335 1.76 0.71 0.42
CA CYS A 335 2.10 2.11 0.58
C CYS A 335 3.53 2.47 0.17
N GLU A 336 4.49 1.54 0.29
CA GLU A 336 5.89 1.75 -0.09
C GLU A 336 6.04 1.75 -1.61
N GLU A 337 5.30 0.89 -2.31
CA GLU A 337 5.29 0.79 -3.77
C GLU A 337 4.81 2.09 -4.43
N VAL A 338 3.82 2.75 -3.84
CA VAL A 338 3.29 4.03 -4.34
C VAL A 338 3.98 5.25 -3.74
N CYS A 339 4.93 5.06 -2.83
CA CYS A 339 5.64 6.16 -2.18
C CYS A 339 6.66 6.77 -3.14
N PRO A 340 6.49 8.02 -3.59
CA PRO A 340 7.37 8.62 -4.61
C PRO A 340 8.81 8.80 -4.11
N VAL A 341 8.98 8.94 -2.80
CA VAL A 341 10.28 9.09 -2.11
C VAL A 341 10.77 7.78 -1.49
N ARG A 342 10.11 6.64 -1.80
CA ARG A 342 10.51 5.27 -1.42
C ARG A 342 10.83 5.10 0.06
N LEU A 343 9.97 5.62 0.93
CA LEU A 343 10.11 5.44 2.38
C LEU A 343 9.91 3.98 2.78
N ASP A 344 10.67 3.55 3.80
CA ASP A 344 10.52 2.27 4.49
C ASP A 344 9.40 2.36 5.55
N ILE A 345 8.18 2.56 5.05
CA ILE A 345 6.97 2.82 5.84
C ILE A 345 6.66 1.64 6.78
N THR A 346 6.82 0.42 6.28
CA THR A 346 6.52 -0.82 7.01
C THR A 346 7.43 -1.00 8.21
N LYS A 347 8.72 -0.69 8.08
CA LYS A 347 9.67 -0.75 9.20
C LYS A 347 9.34 0.26 10.28
N GLU A 348 8.98 1.50 9.93
CA GLU A 348 8.60 2.50 10.94
C GLU A 348 7.27 2.12 11.62
N LEU A 349 6.29 1.65 10.86
CA LEU A 349 5.03 1.13 11.43
C LEU A 349 5.26 -0.02 12.41
N ARG A 350 6.19 -0.95 12.13
CA ARG A 350 6.50 -2.06 13.06
C ARG A 350 6.88 -1.59 14.45
N LYS A 351 7.63 -0.48 14.56
CA LYS A 351 8.11 0.03 15.85
C LYS A 351 6.97 0.51 16.76
N ALA A 352 5.88 0.97 16.16
CA ALA A 352 4.75 1.54 16.88
C ALA A 352 3.48 0.68 16.87
N ALA A 353 3.43 -0.35 16.01
CA ALA A 353 2.20 -1.09 15.79
C ALA A 353 1.73 -1.85 17.04
N LYS A 354 0.44 -1.73 17.36
CA LYS A 354 -0.22 -2.46 18.46
C LYS A 354 -1.15 -3.52 17.90
N LEU A 355 -0.55 -4.61 17.44
CA LEU A 355 -1.28 -5.75 16.92
C LEU A 355 -1.91 -6.56 18.06
N ASN A 356 -3.14 -7.02 17.84
CA ASN A 356 -3.80 -8.04 18.63
C ASN A 356 -2.98 -9.33 18.59
N GLN A 357 -2.89 -10.01 19.74
CA GLN A 357 -2.18 -11.27 19.85
C GLN A 357 -2.99 -12.38 19.16
N ILE A 358 -2.29 -13.24 18.44
CA ILE A 358 -2.82 -14.45 17.82
C ILE A 358 -2.04 -15.62 18.44
N PRO A 359 -2.29 -15.95 19.72
CA PRO A 359 -1.50 -16.93 20.42
C PRO A 359 -1.75 -18.35 19.88
N PRO A 360 -0.74 -19.23 19.92
CA PRO A 360 -0.91 -20.64 19.58
C PRO A 360 -1.87 -21.32 20.55
N LYS A 361 -2.85 -22.05 20.01
CA LYS A 361 -3.80 -22.90 20.73
C LYS A 361 -3.30 -24.33 20.86
N ASN A 362 -2.20 -24.68 20.19
CA ASN A 362 -1.54 -25.99 20.24
C ASN A 362 -2.49 -27.12 19.79
N LEU A 363 -3.28 -26.84 18.75
CA LEU A 363 -4.20 -27.82 18.18
C LEU A 363 -3.48 -28.89 17.33
N PHE A 364 -2.20 -28.70 17.04
CA PHE A 364 -1.37 -29.58 16.24
C PHE A 364 -0.03 -29.83 16.91
N LYS A 365 0.52 -31.03 16.69
CA LYS A 365 1.89 -31.38 17.04
C LYS A 365 2.71 -31.40 15.75
N GLY A 366 3.84 -30.71 15.75
CA GLY A 366 4.82 -30.82 14.66
C GLY A 366 5.46 -32.21 14.64
N ILE A 367 5.90 -32.65 13.47
CA ILE A 367 6.59 -33.93 13.31
C ILE A 367 8.07 -33.65 13.12
N LYS A 368 8.90 -34.24 13.98
CA LYS A 368 10.34 -34.29 13.74
C LYS A 368 10.59 -35.27 12.60
N SER A 369 10.97 -34.73 11.45
CA SER A 369 11.29 -35.49 10.25
C SER A 369 12.53 -34.90 9.60
N ASP A 370 13.32 -35.77 8.96
CA ASP A 370 14.51 -35.41 8.18
C ASP A 370 14.16 -34.99 6.73
N LEU A 371 12.87 -34.85 6.42
CA LEU A 371 12.41 -34.38 5.11
C LEU A 371 12.80 -32.92 4.86
N ASN A 372 13.28 -32.64 3.66
CA ASN A 372 13.63 -31.28 3.22
C ASN A 372 12.41 -30.41 2.89
N SER A 373 11.20 -30.97 2.87
CA SER A 373 9.97 -30.27 2.52
C SER A 373 8.99 -30.27 3.69
N VAL A 374 8.26 -29.17 3.86
CA VAL A 374 7.41 -28.98 5.04
C VAL A 374 6.14 -28.19 4.76
N LEU A 375 5.03 -28.59 5.38
CA LEU A 375 3.79 -27.81 5.48
C LEU A 375 3.83 -27.06 6.81
N VAL A 376 3.87 -25.73 6.74
CA VAL A 376 3.91 -24.87 7.93
C VAL A 376 2.50 -24.58 8.40
N ILE A 377 2.26 -24.88 9.67
CA ILE A 377 1.04 -24.54 10.40
C ILE A 377 1.43 -23.50 11.45
N THR A 378 0.69 -22.39 11.50
CA THR A 378 0.91 -21.32 12.47
C THR A 378 -0.35 -21.16 13.33
N SER A 379 -0.26 -20.34 14.38
CA SER A 379 -1.41 -19.91 15.17
C SER A 379 -2.51 -19.20 14.36
N LEU A 380 -2.19 -18.72 13.14
CA LEU A 380 -3.19 -18.16 12.23
C LEU A 380 -3.99 -19.25 11.49
N SER A 381 -3.35 -20.36 11.13
CA SER A 381 -3.95 -21.42 10.30
C SER A 381 -4.42 -22.64 11.07
N GLU A 382 -4.01 -22.83 12.32
CA GLU A 382 -4.35 -24.02 13.12
C GLU A 382 -5.86 -24.24 13.30
N GLU A 383 -6.69 -23.22 13.18
CA GLU A 383 -8.15 -23.40 13.24
C GLU A 383 -8.76 -23.87 11.91
N LEU A 384 -8.00 -23.82 10.82
CA LEU A 384 -8.43 -24.22 9.48
C LEU A 384 -8.18 -25.72 9.26
N LYS A 385 -8.65 -26.56 10.19
CA LYS A 385 -8.35 -28.01 10.23
C LYS A 385 -8.60 -28.70 8.89
N ASP A 386 -9.77 -28.48 8.29
CA ASP A 386 -10.12 -29.10 7.00
C ASP A 386 -9.18 -28.64 5.88
N GLN A 387 -8.77 -27.37 5.88
CA GLN A 387 -7.82 -26.86 4.89
C GLN A 387 -6.42 -27.46 5.09
N ILE A 388 -5.98 -27.65 6.34
CA ILE A 388 -4.71 -28.32 6.66
C ILE A 388 -4.74 -29.75 6.12
N ILE A 389 -5.76 -30.54 6.47
CA ILE A 389 -5.89 -31.95 6.10
C ILE A 389 -5.97 -32.08 4.57
N LYS A 390 -6.86 -31.32 3.92
CA LYS A 390 -7.01 -31.35 2.45
C LYS A 390 -5.73 -30.92 1.73
N SER A 391 -5.05 -29.89 2.24
CA SER A 391 -3.78 -29.43 1.65
C SER A 391 -2.69 -30.48 1.75
N PHE A 392 -2.62 -31.17 2.88
CA PHE A 392 -1.65 -32.24 3.10
C PHE A 392 -1.93 -33.45 2.21
N ILE A 393 -3.20 -33.87 2.10
CA ILE A 393 -3.63 -34.92 1.15
C ILE A 393 -3.29 -34.51 -0.29
N TYR A 394 -3.56 -33.26 -0.67
CA TYR A 394 -3.25 -32.74 -2.01
C TYR A 394 -1.75 -32.87 -2.32
N LEU A 395 -0.87 -32.52 -1.39
CA LEU A 395 0.59 -32.67 -1.54
C LEU A 395 1.00 -34.14 -1.72
N ILE A 396 0.46 -35.04 -0.90
CA ILE A 396 0.74 -36.48 -1.02
C ILE A 396 0.27 -37.01 -2.38
N LYS A 397 -0.93 -36.65 -2.82
CA LYS A 397 -1.47 -37.03 -4.15
C LYS A 397 -0.62 -36.49 -5.31
N LYS A 398 0.10 -35.38 -5.10
CA LYS A 398 1.10 -34.83 -6.04
C LYS A 398 2.46 -35.52 -5.97
N GLY A 399 2.62 -36.54 -5.14
CA GLY A 399 3.88 -37.25 -4.93
C GLY A 399 4.91 -36.44 -4.14
N LYS A 400 4.50 -35.39 -3.43
CA LYS A 400 5.39 -34.60 -2.59
C LYS A 400 5.53 -35.27 -1.22
N ARG A 401 6.77 -35.48 -0.78
CA ARG A 401 7.10 -35.98 0.56
C ARG A 401 7.28 -34.80 1.50
N VAL A 402 6.27 -34.52 2.31
CA VAL A 402 6.19 -33.28 3.10
C VAL A 402 6.00 -33.63 4.57
N SER A 403 6.78 -33.01 5.45
CA SER A 403 6.61 -33.09 6.91
C SER A 403 5.65 -32.00 7.42
N LEU A 404 5.20 -32.10 8.66
CA LEU A 404 4.40 -31.06 9.32
C LEU A 404 5.27 -30.27 10.29
N PHE A 405 5.32 -28.95 10.15
CA PHE A 405 5.97 -28.07 11.12
C PHE A 405 4.95 -27.13 11.72
N TYR A 406 4.79 -27.24 13.04
CA TYR A 406 3.94 -26.36 13.81
C TYR A 406 4.78 -25.26 14.46
N MET A 407 4.55 -24.02 14.03
CA MET A 407 5.19 -22.85 14.61
C MET A 407 4.41 -22.41 15.85
N ALA A 408 4.82 -22.92 17.01
CA ALA A 408 4.21 -22.64 18.32
C ALA A 408 4.52 -21.22 18.83
N GLN A 409 4.25 -20.20 18.01
CA GLN A 409 4.49 -18.80 18.33
C GLN A 409 3.28 -17.95 17.93
N ASP A 410 3.15 -16.79 18.59
CA ASP A 410 2.11 -15.82 18.27
C ASP A 410 2.35 -15.25 16.86
N PHE A 411 1.36 -15.36 15.98
CA PHE A 411 1.50 -14.89 14.59
C PHE A 411 1.72 -13.37 14.52
N SER A 412 1.22 -12.60 15.50
CA SER A 412 1.41 -11.15 15.55
C SER A 412 2.90 -10.76 15.66
N LYS A 413 3.73 -11.62 16.28
CA LYS A 413 5.19 -11.47 16.30
C LYS A 413 5.79 -11.66 14.93
N LEU A 414 5.29 -12.64 14.17
CA LEU A 414 5.71 -12.88 12.78
C LEU A 414 5.47 -11.62 11.94
N VAL A 415 4.31 -10.97 12.08
CA VAL A 415 3.98 -9.71 11.40
C VAL A 415 4.96 -8.57 11.77
N LYS A 416 5.37 -8.50 13.04
CA LYS A 416 6.32 -7.51 13.58
C LYS A 416 7.79 -7.76 13.29
N ASP A 417 8.15 -8.90 12.69
CA ASP A 417 9.55 -9.28 12.46
C ASP A 417 10.36 -9.48 13.76
N GLU A 418 9.68 -9.96 14.81
CA GLU A 418 10.28 -10.28 16.10
C GLU A 418 10.85 -11.72 16.22
N PRO A 419 10.24 -12.78 15.64
CA PRO A 419 10.67 -14.15 15.92
C PRO A 419 11.86 -14.57 15.06
N SER A 420 12.72 -15.42 15.64
CA SER A 420 13.71 -16.17 14.86
C SER A 420 12.99 -17.23 14.01
N LEU A 421 13.34 -17.27 12.72
CA LEU A 421 12.86 -18.27 11.78
C LEU A 421 13.91 -19.36 11.51
N GLU A 422 14.92 -19.48 12.35
CA GLU A 422 16.05 -20.38 12.16
C GLU A 422 15.66 -21.85 12.04
N GLU A 423 14.61 -22.28 12.76
CA GLU A 423 14.11 -23.66 12.69
C GLU A 423 13.60 -24.04 11.29
N LEU A 424 13.25 -23.06 10.46
CA LEU A 424 12.82 -23.27 9.08
C LEU A 424 13.97 -23.31 8.08
N PHE A 425 15.19 -22.89 8.45
CA PHE A 425 16.34 -22.83 7.53
C PHE A 425 16.80 -24.21 7.03
N LYS A 426 16.45 -25.28 7.74
CA LYS A 426 16.77 -26.65 7.33
C LYS A 426 15.94 -27.15 6.14
N PHE A 427 14.82 -26.49 5.84
CA PHE A 427 13.91 -26.92 4.77
C PHE A 427 14.23 -26.21 3.44
N GLN A 428 14.17 -26.97 2.36
CA GLN A 428 14.34 -26.49 0.98
C GLN A 428 13.01 -26.08 0.35
N GLU A 429 11.91 -26.78 0.67
CA GLU A 429 10.55 -26.44 0.20
C GLU A 429 9.61 -26.19 1.39
N ILE A 430 8.96 -25.03 1.42
CA ILE A 430 7.96 -24.67 2.43
C ILE A 430 6.61 -24.46 1.76
N TYR A 431 5.59 -25.17 2.22
CA TYR A 431 4.20 -25.04 1.80
C TYR A 431 3.41 -24.29 2.88
N THR A 432 2.62 -23.32 2.45
CA THR A 432 1.82 -22.44 3.32
C THR A 432 0.34 -22.54 2.96
N ILE A 433 -0.51 -22.42 3.96
CA ILE A 433 -1.96 -22.57 3.81
C ILE A 433 -2.58 -21.23 3.41
N THR A 434 -2.17 -20.17 4.11
CA THR A 434 -2.73 -18.84 3.95
C THR A 434 -1.81 -17.89 3.15
N PRO A 435 -2.37 -16.93 2.41
CA PRO A 435 -1.62 -15.82 1.81
C PRO A 435 -0.74 -15.05 2.79
N GLU A 436 -1.20 -14.91 4.03
CA GLU A 436 -0.54 -14.22 5.12
C GLU A 436 0.76 -14.94 5.50
N GLU A 437 0.69 -16.24 5.77
CA GLU A 437 1.86 -17.08 6.01
C GLU A 437 2.84 -17.02 4.84
N TYR A 438 2.33 -17.17 3.62
CA TYR A 438 3.12 -17.07 2.40
C TYR A 438 3.92 -15.76 2.36
N PHE A 439 3.24 -14.63 2.56
CA PHE A 439 3.84 -13.29 2.47
C PHE A 439 4.92 -13.07 3.54
N TYR A 440 4.62 -13.33 4.82
CA TYR A 440 5.59 -13.07 5.89
C TYR A 440 6.73 -14.09 5.94
N LEU A 441 6.56 -15.29 5.40
CA LEU A 441 7.64 -16.26 5.30
C LEU A 441 8.56 -15.97 4.11
N GLN A 442 8.17 -15.17 3.11
CA GLN A 442 9.07 -14.77 2.00
C GLN A 442 10.41 -14.18 2.47
N ARG A 443 10.46 -13.55 3.65
CA ARG A 443 11.71 -12.99 4.19
C ARG A 443 12.78 -14.05 4.46
N LEU A 444 12.42 -15.33 4.62
CA LEU A 444 13.37 -16.43 4.76
C LEU A 444 14.36 -16.47 3.60
N LYS A 445 13.91 -16.14 2.39
CA LYS A 445 14.74 -16.07 1.18
C LYS A 445 15.90 -15.08 1.28
N LYS A 446 15.88 -14.15 2.24
CA LYS A 446 17.01 -13.23 2.51
C LYS A 446 18.17 -13.93 3.25
N ARG A 447 17.93 -15.08 3.89
CA ARG A 447 18.89 -15.75 4.79
C ARG A 447 19.14 -17.22 4.42
N SER A 448 18.24 -17.86 3.68
CA SER A 448 18.40 -19.24 3.21
C SER A 448 17.91 -19.42 1.78
N VAL A 449 18.46 -20.42 1.08
CA VAL A 449 17.96 -20.86 -0.23
C VAL A 449 16.76 -21.77 0.01
N VAL A 450 15.55 -21.22 -0.13
CA VAL A 450 14.29 -21.92 0.15
C VAL A 450 13.22 -21.50 -0.86
N ASP A 451 12.48 -22.49 -1.35
CA ASP A 451 11.28 -22.27 -2.14
C ASP A 451 10.05 -22.25 -1.22
N ILE A 452 9.21 -21.23 -1.39
CA ILE A 452 8.01 -21.06 -0.56
C ILE A 452 6.82 -21.01 -1.49
N TYR A 453 5.84 -21.88 -1.25
CA TYR A 453 4.66 -22.07 -2.07
C TYR A 453 3.39 -21.81 -1.27
N ASN A 454 2.41 -21.14 -1.89
CA ASN A 454 1.06 -21.06 -1.37
C ASN A 454 0.20 -22.16 -1.99
N LEU A 455 -0.45 -22.97 -1.16
CA LEU A 455 -1.21 -24.14 -1.61
C LEU A 455 -2.44 -23.79 -2.44
N GLN A 456 -3.08 -22.64 -2.16
CA GLN A 456 -4.23 -22.19 -2.92
C GLN A 456 -3.83 -21.80 -4.35
N LEU A 457 -2.67 -21.17 -4.53
CA LEU A 457 -2.11 -20.88 -5.86
C LEU A 457 -1.78 -22.16 -6.63
N LEU A 458 -1.16 -23.16 -5.99
CA LEU A 458 -0.85 -24.44 -6.63
C LEU A 458 -2.13 -25.15 -7.11
N ALA A 459 -3.13 -25.26 -6.24
CA ALA A 459 -4.40 -25.90 -6.58
C ALA A 459 -5.20 -25.13 -7.64
N MET A 460 -5.15 -23.80 -7.62
CA MET A 460 -5.76 -22.96 -8.66
C MET A 460 -5.19 -23.25 -10.05
N ASN A 461 -3.86 -23.39 -10.14
CA ASN A 461 -3.18 -23.67 -11.41
C ASN A 461 -3.57 -25.03 -12.00
N ASP A 462 -3.78 -26.03 -11.15
CA ASP A 462 -4.27 -27.35 -11.57
C ASP A 462 -5.73 -27.32 -12.06
N LEU A 463 -6.58 -26.57 -11.37
CA LEU A 463 -8.02 -26.53 -11.62
C LEU A 463 -8.43 -25.59 -12.75
N LYS A 464 -7.50 -24.81 -13.32
CA LYS A 464 -7.74 -23.83 -14.40
C LYS A 464 -8.94 -22.90 -14.11
N ILE A 465 -9.01 -22.41 -12.87
CA ILE A 465 -10.14 -21.60 -12.37
C ILE A 465 -10.25 -20.28 -13.17
N ASN A 466 -11.48 -19.88 -13.51
CA ASN A 466 -11.74 -18.60 -14.15
C ASN A 466 -11.43 -17.44 -13.21
N LYS A 467 -10.49 -16.57 -13.61
CA LYS A 467 -10.07 -15.38 -12.84
C LYS A 467 -11.22 -14.42 -12.51
N ASN A 468 -12.26 -14.35 -13.34
CA ASN A 468 -13.40 -13.45 -13.10
C ASN A 468 -14.21 -13.83 -11.85
N ASP A 469 -14.24 -15.11 -11.49
CA ASP A 469 -14.94 -15.61 -10.29
C ASP A 469 -14.03 -15.69 -9.06
N LEU A 470 -12.75 -15.35 -9.21
CA LEU A 470 -11.70 -15.48 -8.20
C LEU A 470 -11.44 -14.16 -7.46
N HIS A 471 -11.38 -14.24 -6.13
CA HIS A 471 -10.83 -13.20 -5.26
C HIS A 471 -9.35 -13.46 -4.98
N ILE A 472 -8.49 -12.54 -5.46
CA ILE A 472 -7.04 -12.54 -5.25
C ILE A 472 -6.70 -11.57 -4.11
N PRO A 473 -6.22 -12.05 -2.96
CA PRO A 473 -5.84 -11.20 -1.83
C PRO A 473 -4.58 -10.40 -2.14
N CYS A 474 -4.49 -9.16 -1.64
CA CYS A 474 -3.38 -8.24 -1.89
C CYS A 474 -1.99 -8.76 -1.46
N LEU A 475 -1.93 -9.74 -0.56
CA LEU A 475 -0.68 -10.37 -0.12
C LEU A 475 -0.10 -11.35 -1.16
N LEU A 476 -0.87 -11.73 -2.20
CA LEU A 476 -0.40 -12.53 -3.33
C LEU A 476 -0.13 -11.69 -4.60
N ARG A 477 -0.12 -10.37 -4.50
CA ARG A 477 -0.01 -9.47 -5.66
C ARG A 477 1.27 -9.64 -6.48
N SER A 478 2.37 -10.07 -5.86
CA SER A 478 3.65 -10.30 -6.54
C SER A 478 3.64 -11.54 -7.44
N GLU A 479 2.74 -12.49 -7.19
CA GLU A 479 2.73 -13.78 -7.85
C GLU A 479 1.86 -13.79 -9.12
N LEU A 480 0.94 -12.85 -9.22
CA LEU A 480 -0.02 -12.76 -10.31
C LEU A 480 0.17 -11.39 -10.97
N ASN A 481 0.61 -11.37 -12.23
CA ASN A 481 0.62 -10.18 -13.10
C ASN A 481 -0.82 -9.73 -13.44
N ASP A 482 -1.62 -9.47 -12.41
CA ASP A 482 -2.98 -8.96 -12.48
C ASP A 482 -2.97 -7.57 -11.86
N SER A 483 -3.95 -6.73 -12.15
CA SER A 483 -4.12 -5.43 -11.47
C SER A 483 -5.36 -5.43 -10.57
N ASN A 484 -6.22 -6.47 -10.67
CA ASN A 484 -7.46 -6.61 -9.92
C ASN A 484 -7.27 -7.41 -8.61
N PHE A 485 -6.36 -6.97 -7.76
CA PHE A 485 -6.30 -7.46 -6.38
C PHE A 485 -7.36 -6.76 -5.55
N THR A 486 -7.98 -7.49 -4.63
CA THR A 486 -8.87 -6.89 -3.62
C THR A 486 -8.35 -7.30 -2.25
N CYS A 487 -8.21 -6.35 -1.32
CA CYS A 487 -7.83 -6.72 0.04
C CYS A 487 -9.03 -7.36 0.73
N SER A 488 -8.83 -8.53 1.35
CA SER A 488 -9.76 -9.00 2.36
C SER A 488 -9.33 -8.46 3.70
N ASN A 489 -10.24 -7.72 4.35
CA ASN A 489 -9.99 -7.15 5.67
C ASN A 489 -10.09 -8.19 6.79
N VAL A 490 -10.30 -9.48 6.51
CA VAL A 490 -10.43 -10.53 7.55
C VAL A 490 -9.15 -10.65 8.38
N PHE A 491 -7.98 -10.73 7.75
CA PHE A 491 -6.73 -10.78 8.50
C PHE A 491 -6.45 -9.49 9.28
N LEU A 492 -6.79 -8.35 8.67
CA LEU A 492 -6.68 -7.04 9.30
C LEU A 492 -7.62 -6.91 10.51
N ASN A 493 -8.81 -7.50 10.46
CA ASN A 493 -9.77 -7.59 11.56
C ASN A 493 -9.21 -8.41 12.72
N ILE A 494 -8.63 -9.58 12.43
CA ILE A 494 -8.00 -10.44 13.43
C ILE A 494 -6.86 -9.68 14.14
N LEU A 495 -6.00 -9.01 13.37
CA LEU A 495 -4.87 -8.23 13.91
C LEU A 495 -5.32 -7.00 14.70
N ASN A 496 -6.50 -6.47 14.45
CA ASN A 496 -6.97 -5.24 15.11
C ASN A 496 -8.07 -5.49 16.14
N ASN A 497 -8.50 -6.74 16.33
CA ASN A 497 -9.66 -7.11 17.12
C ASN A 497 -10.91 -6.27 16.75
N LYS A 498 -11.18 -6.14 15.44
CA LYS A 498 -12.29 -5.34 14.89
C LYS A 498 -13.25 -6.21 14.09
N ASP A 499 -14.55 -6.01 14.29
CA ASP A 499 -15.60 -6.63 13.48
C ASP A 499 -16.10 -5.66 12.40
N ASN A 500 -15.31 -5.46 11.34
CA ASN A 500 -15.74 -4.69 10.17
C ASN A 500 -15.30 -5.41 8.89
N ILE A 501 -15.93 -6.55 8.63
CA ILE A 501 -15.72 -7.36 7.43
C ILE A 501 -16.32 -6.63 6.23
N ASN A 502 -15.49 -6.35 5.21
CA ASN A 502 -16.01 -5.90 3.92
C ASN A 502 -16.72 -7.07 3.23
N ARG A 503 -18.03 -7.19 3.46
CA ARG A 503 -18.87 -8.25 2.88
C ARG A 503 -19.10 -8.10 1.37
N ASN A 504 -18.47 -7.12 0.72
CA ASN A 504 -18.66 -6.83 -0.72
C ASN A 504 -17.85 -7.72 -1.67
N ILE A 505 -17.19 -8.77 -1.19
CA ILE A 505 -16.51 -9.72 -2.09
C ILE A 505 -17.58 -10.52 -2.86
N LYS A 506 -17.89 -10.08 -4.09
CA LYS A 506 -18.87 -10.72 -4.99
C LYS A 506 -18.32 -11.94 -5.75
N LYS A 507 -17.21 -12.51 -5.29
CA LYS A 507 -16.48 -13.61 -5.95
C LYS A 507 -16.93 -14.95 -5.38
N LYS A 508 -16.96 -15.99 -6.22
CA LYS A 508 -17.40 -17.34 -5.82
C LYS A 508 -16.29 -18.15 -5.15
N ILE A 509 -15.04 -17.84 -5.49
CA ILE A 509 -13.84 -18.55 -5.03
C ILE A 509 -12.85 -17.53 -4.48
N THR A 510 -12.09 -17.88 -3.44
CA THR A 510 -11.00 -17.05 -2.94
C THR A 510 -9.71 -17.83 -2.69
N LEU A 511 -8.57 -17.18 -2.94
CA LEU A 511 -7.25 -17.71 -2.56
C LEU A 511 -6.91 -17.52 -1.07
N CYS A 512 -7.78 -16.91 -0.27
CA CYS A 512 -7.56 -16.67 1.15
C CYS A 512 -8.46 -17.57 2.00
N PRO A 513 -7.92 -18.62 2.65
CA PRO A 513 -8.72 -19.52 3.51
C PRO A 513 -9.43 -18.82 4.67
N LEU A 514 -8.84 -17.77 5.25
CA LEU A 514 -9.49 -16.98 6.31
C LEU A 514 -10.76 -16.29 5.77
N THR A 515 -10.69 -15.74 4.57
CA THR A 515 -11.83 -15.12 3.88
C THR A 515 -12.88 -16.15 3.50
N ALA A 516 -12.45 -17.33 3.05
CA ALA A 516 -13.35 -18.44 2.73
C ALA A 516 -14.17 -18.87 3.93
N ARG A 517 -13.53 -19.05 5.09
CA ARG A 517 -14.20 -19.39 6.35
C ARG A 517 -15.22 -18.32 6.74
N GLU A 518 -14.82 -17.06 6.70
CA GLU A 518 -15.64 -15.95 7.20
C GLU A 518 -16.83 -15.61 6.29
N LEU A 519 -16.65 -15.71 4.96
CA LEU A 519 -17.69 -15.40 3.98
C LEU A 519 -18.42 -16.63 3.44
N HIS A 520 -18.08 -17.83 3.94
CA HIS A 520 -18.62 -19.11 3.47
C HIS A 520 -18.51 -19.33 1.95
N ILE A 521 -17.39 -18.89 1.37
CA ILE A 521 -17.06 -19.11 -0.05
C ILE A 521 -15.94 -20.16 -0.17
N LYS A 522 -15.81 -20.80 -1.33
CA LYS A 522 -14.86 -21.92 -1.52
C LYS A 522 -13.43 -21.44 -1.78
N THR A 523 -12.44 -22.23 -1.38
CA THR A 523 -11.06 -22.11 -1.85
C THR A 523 -10.78 -23.06 -3.02
N PRO A 524 -9.69 -22.87 -3.79
CA PRO A 524 -9.25 -23.88 -4.77
C PRO A 524 -9.06 -25.28 -4.16
N ILE A 525 -8.54 -25.38 -2.94
CA ILE A 525 -8.38 -26.68 -2.26
C ILE A 525 -9.74 -27.37 -2.04
N ASP A 526 -10.81 -26.61 -1.76
CA ASP A 526 -12.17 -27.17 -1.62
C ASP A 526 -12.73 -27.76 -2.92
N LEU A 527 -12.15 -27.41 -4.07
CA LEU A 527 -12.61 -27.85 -5.38
C LEU A 527 -11.85 -29.07 -5.91
N LEU A 528 -10.79 -29.53 -5.24
CA LEU A 528 -9.97 -30.68 -5.67
C LEU A 528 -10.65 -32.05 -5.49
N GLY A 529 -11.90 -32.09 -5.01
CA GLY A 529 -12.65 -33.34 -4.79
C GLY A 529 -12.09 -34.22 -3.66
N ILE A 530 -11.31 -33.65 -2.73
CA ILE A 530 -10.84 -34.34 -1.53
C ILE A 530 -12.00 -34.36 -0.51
N ASN A 531 -12.56 -35.54 -0.27
CA ASN A 531 -13.66 -35.72 0.67
C ASN A 531 -13.13 -36.20 2.01
N LEU A 532 -13.44 -35.48 3.08
CA LEU A 532 -13.11 -35.89 4.44
C LEU A 532 -14.34 -36.62 5.01
N ASP A 533 -14.34 -37.94 4.95
CA ASP A 533 -15.43 -38.74 5.50
C ASP A 533 -15.27 -38.90 7.02
N GLU A 534 -15.92 -38.03 7.78
CA GLU A 534 -15.92 -38.10 9.25
C GLU A 534 -16.55 -39.40 9.78
N ASN A 535 -17.38 -40.10 8.99
CA ASN A 535 -17.94 -41.39 9.41
C ASN A 535 -16.86 -42.47 9.50
N TYR A 536 -15.80 -42.36 8.71
CA TYR A 536 -14.67 -43.30 8.72
C TYR A 536 -14.04 -43.44 10.12
N ILE A 537 -14.00 -42.34 10.89
CA ILE A 537 -13.45 -42.38 12.25
C ILE A 537 -14.27 -43.30 13.16
N ASN A 538 -15.59 -43.20 13.08
CA ASN A 538 -16.49 -44.07 13.84
C ASN A 538 -16.44 -45.52 13.34
N GLU A 539 -16.30 -45.74 12.04
CA GLU A 539 -16.14 -47.07 11.46
C GLU A 539 -14.82 -47.72 11.89
N PHE A 540 -13.72 -46.95 11.89
CA PHE A 540 -12.42 -47.42 12.36
C PHE A 540 -12.48 -47.84 13.83
N LEU A 541 -13.07 -47.03 14.71
CA LEU A 541 -13.25 -47.37 16.12
C LEU A 541 -14.07 -48.65 16.31
N LYS A 542 -15.15 -48.83 15.54
CA LYS A 542 -15.94 -50.07 15.56
C LYS A 542 -15.14 -51.28 15.08
N LYS A 543 -14.38 -51.15 13.98
CA LYS A 543 -13.52 -52.23 13.48
C LYS A 543 -12.48 -52.63 14.53
N LEU A 544 -11.89 -51.66 15.22
CA LEU A 544 -10.92 -51.90 16.29
C LEU A 544 -11.59 -52.59 17.49
N GLU A 545 -12.76 -52.13 17.92
CA GLU A 545 -13.50 -52.74 19.03
C GLU A 545 -13.89 -54.20 18.73
N ILE A 546 -14.38 -54.49 17.52
CA ILE A 546 -14.70 -55.85 17.07
C ILE A 546 -13.44 -56.71 17.03
N ALA A 547 -12.36 -56.21 16.42
CA ALA A 547 -11.10 -56.94 16.30
C ALA A 547 -10.46 -57.23 17.68
N SER A 548 -10.63 -56.33 18.65
CA SER A 548 -10.23 -56.58 20.04
C SER A 548 -11.13 -57.62 20.72
N LYS A 549 -12.45 -57.58 20.51
CA LYS A 549 -13.39 -58.58 21.07
C LYS A 549 -13.26 -59.98 20.43
N ASP A 550 -12.79 -60.06 19.20
CA ASP A 550 -12.52 -61.31 18.49
C ASP A 550 -11.19 -61.97 18.94
N LEU A 551 -10.37 -61.29 19.75
CA LEU A 551 -9.36 -61.96 20.58
C LEU A 551 -10.14 -62.86 21.55
N ARG A 552 -10.06 -64.18 21.38
CA ARG A 552 -10.73 -65.14 22.28
C ARG A 552 -10.40 -64.83 23.74
N GLU A 553 -11.34 -65.06 24.65
CA GLU A 553 -11.16 -64.84 26.12
C GLU A 553 -9.82 -65.44 26.62
N ASP A 554 -9.44 -66.60 26.10
CA ASP A 554 -8.17 -67.29 26.39
C ASP A 554 -6.92 -66.42 26.10
N ILE A 555 -6.92 -65.63 25.02
CA ILE A 555 -5.81 -64.75 24.62
C ILE A 555 -5.77 -63.49 25.49
N GLU A 556 -6.93 -62.94 25.87
CA GLU A 556 -6.97 -61.81 26.81
C GLU A 556 -6.47 -62.22 28.20
N GLU A 557 -6.85 -63.41 28.66
CA GLU A 557 -6.37 -63.99 29.92
C GLU A 557 -4.85 -64.23 29.87
N ASP A 558 -4.34 -64.85 28.79
CA ASP A 558 -2.91 -65.05 28.56
C ASP A 558 -2.13 -63.73 28.46
N LEU A 559 -2.66 -62.71 27.77
CA LEU A 559 -2.05 -61.39 27.70
C LEU A 559 -2.01 -60.70 29.08
N GLY A 560 -3.00 -60.99 29.93
CA GLY A 560 -3.04 -60.56 31.33
C GLY A 560 -1.86 -61.08 32.16
N TRP A 561 -1.38 -62.30 31.90
CA TRP A 561 -0.20 -62.86 32.57
C TRP A 561 1.09 -62.13 32.23
N TYR A 562 1.21 -61.57 31.02
CA TYR A 562 2.40 -60.83 30.58
C TYR A 562 2.40 -59.35 30.96
N LYS A 563 1.27 -58.85 31.49
CA LYS A 563 1.15 -57.50 32.01
C LYS A 563 2.13 -57.32 33.16
N ASP A 564 2.96 -56.27 33.09
CA ASP A 564 4.05 -55.97 34.03
C ASP A 564 5.26 -56.94 33.99
N ILE A 565 5.25 -57.97 33.12
CA ILE A 565 6.39 -58.86 32.86
C ILE A 565 7.11 -58.47 31.57
N ASP A 566 6.38 -58.43 30.43
CA ASP A 566 6.89 -57.96 29.15
C ASP A 566 5.77 -57.36 28.29
N ASN A 567 5.53 -56.06 28.45
CA ASN A 567 4.50 -55.31 27.72
C ASN A 567 4.69 -55.36 26.19
N LYS A 568 5.88 -55.73 25.68
CA LYS A 568 6.14 -55.84 24.23
C LYS A 568 5.29 -56.91 23.54
N ILE A 569 4.82 -57.92 24.28
CA ILE A 569 3.95 -58.97 23.72
C ILE A 569 2.57 -58.39 23.43
N ILE A 570 2.03 -57.61 24.36
CA ILE A 570 0.76 -56.89 24.22
C ILE A 570 0.84 -55.92 23.03
N ASP A 571 1.93 -55.16 22.93
CA ASP A 571 2.15 -54.20 21.84
C ASP A 571 2.17 -54.88 20.46
N ARG A 572 2.75 -56.10 20.35
CA ARG A 572 2.80 -56.86 19.10
C ARG A 572 1.42 -57.33 18.63
N VAL A 573 0.56 -57.76 19.55
CA VAL A 573 -0.80 -58.19 19.23
C VAL A 573 -1.61 -57.01 18.70
N TYR A 574 -1.66 -55.90 19.44
CA TYR A 574 -2.36 -54.69 19.00
C TYR A 574 -1.77 -54.12 17.70
N SER A 575 -0.45 -54.16 17.54
CA SER A 575 0.23 -53.77 16.30
C SER A 575 -0.25 -54.59 15.09
N THR A 576 -0.47 -55.90 15.26
CA THR A 576 -0.93 -56.78 14.18
C THR A 576 -2.41 -56.55 13.84
N LEU A 577 -3.26 -56.34 14.85
CA LEU A 577 -4.67 -55.99 14.65
C LEU A 577 -4.81 -54.67 13.90
N ILE A 578 -4.08 -53.65 14.33
CA ILE A 578 -4.06 -52.34 13.67
C ILE A 578 -3.59 -52.48 12.23
N ASP A 579 -2.53 -53.25 11.96
CA ASP A 579 -2.08 -53.53 10.58
C ASP A 579 -3.18 -54.16 9.72
N GLY A 580 -3.96 -55.08 10.28
CA GLY A 580 -5.10 -55.69 9.59
C GLY A 580 -6.17 -54.68 9.19
N ILE A 581 -6.42 -53.67 10.03
CA ILE A 581 -7.46 -52.65 9.80
C ILE A 581 -6.99 -51.57 8.82
N ILE A 582 -5.75 -51.09 8.95
CA ILE A 582 -5.24 -49.99 8.11
C ILE A 582 -4.77 -50.45 6.72
N LYS A 583 -4.51 -51.76 6.55
CA LYS A 583 -3.99 -52.30 5.30
C LYS A 583 -5.05 -52.23 4.20
N GLY A 584 -4.73 -51.50 3.13
CA GLY A 584 -5.61 -51.33 1.96
C GLY A 584 -6.57 -50.15 2.06
N GLU A 585 -6.56 -49.42 3.19
CA GLU A 585 -7.29 -48.16 3.33
C GLU A 585 -6.68 -47.07 2.43
N ASN A 586 -7.53 -46.16 1.97
CA ASN A 586 -7.08 -45.07 1.12
C ASN A 586 -6.29 -44.02 1.93
N ILE A 587 -5.44 -43.25 1.23
CA ILE A 587 -4.57 -42.27 1.90
C ILE A 587 -5.36 -41.13 2.58
N GLU A 588 -6.55 -40.78 2.08
CA GLU A 588 -7.36 -39.69 2.65
C GLU A 588 -7.87 -40.07 4.05
N ASN A 589 -8.36 -41.30 4.18
CA ASN A 589 -8.82 -41.91 5.42
C ASN A 589 -7.68 -42.04 6.43
N LEU A 590 -6.51 -42.50 6.00
CA LEU A 590 -5.34 -42.64 6.88
C LEU A 590 -4.82 -41.29 7.39
N VAL A 591 -4.80 -40.27 6.53
CA VAL A 591 -4.43 -38.90 6.93
C VAL A 591 -5.48 -38.31 7.87
N LEU A 592 -6.78 -38.48 7.58
CA LEU A 592 -7.85 -38.03 8.46
C LEU A 592 -7.76 -38.68 9.85
N LEU A 593 -7.53 -40.00 9.88
CA LEU A 593 -7.30 -40.77 11.11
C LEU A 593 -6.11 -40.21 11.90
N TYR A 594 -4.98 -39.93 11.24
CA TYR A 594 -3.80 -39.34 11.86
C TYR A 594 -4.11 -38.00 12.55
N PHE A 595 -4.79 -37.08 11.87
CA PHE A 595 -5.11 -35.76 12.42
C PHE A 595 -6.18 -35.78 13.52
N LYS A 596 -7.01 -36.83 13.60
CA LYS A 596 -8.10 -36.95 14.59
C LYS A 596 -7.71 -37.82 15.79
N LEU A 597 -6.56 -38.48 15.76
CA LEU A 597 -6.14 -39.48 16.74
C LEU A 597 -6.15 -38.97 18.19
N ASP A 598 -5.66 -37.75 18.43
CA ASP A 598 -5.65 -37.12 19.76
C ASP A 598 -7.06 -36.89 20.33
N SER A 599 -8.09 -36.75 19.46
CA SER A 599 -9.48 -36.56 19.87
C SER A 599 -10.25 -37.87 20.11
N MET A 600 -9.63 -39.02 19.82
CA MET A 600 -10.28 -40.32 19.98
C MET A 600 -10.16 -40.84 21.41
N ASN A 601 -11.23 -41.48 21.88
CA ASN A 601 -11.25 -42.17 23.17
C ASN A 601 -10.60 -43.56 23.05
N LEU A 602 -9.27 -43.58 22.97
CA LEU A 602 -8.45 -44.79 22.87
C LEU A 602 -7.42 -44.83 24.00
N ASP A 603 -7.00 -46.03 24.39
CA ASP A 603 -5.87 -46.23 25.30
C ASP A 603 -4.59 -45.59 24.74
N GLU A 604 -3.77 -44.99 25.61
CA GLU A 604 -2.56 -44.25 25.20
C GLU A 604 -1.55 -45.16 24.47
N ASN A 605 -1.44 -46.43 24.86
CA ASN A 605 -0.59 -47.39 24.16
C ASN A 605 -1.07 -47.63 22.72
N ILE A 606 -2.38 -47.78 22.52
CA ILE A 606 -2.98 -47.96 21.18
C ILE A 606 -2.77 -46.70 20.33
N LYS A 607 -2.92 -45.51 20.92
CA LYS A 607 -2.63 -44.23 20.26
C LYS A 607 -1.17 -44.14 19.82
N GLU A 608 -0.23 -44.58 20.65
CA GLU A 608 1.20 -44.58 20.32
C GLU A 608 1.50 -45.54 19.16
N ILE A 609 0.98 -46.76 19.20
CA ILE A 609 1.14 -47.75 18.11
C ILE A 609 0.56 -47.22 16.80
N LEU A 610 -0.66 -46.66 16.84
CA LEU A 610 -1.31 -46.06 15.67
C LEU A 610 -0.51 -44.88 15.14
N THR A 611 -0.06 -43.98 16.00
CA THR A 611 0.73 -42.80 15.62
C THR A 611 2.01 -43.24 14.91
N ASN A 612 2.73 -44.23 15.44
CA ASN A 612 3.95 -44.74 14.85
C ASN A 612 3.70 -45.38 13.47
N LYS A 613 2.64 -46.17 13.32
CA LYS A 613 2.27 -46.79 12.04
C LYS A 613 1.83 -45.79 10.99
N LEU A 614 0.93 -44.87 11.36
CA LEU A 614 0.45 -43.83 10.45
C LEU A 614 1.58 -42.89 10.06
N THR A 615 2.46 -42.51 11.00
CA THR A 615 3.64 -41.70 10.68
C THR A 615 4.54 -42.39 9.68
N LYS A 616 4.77 -43.70 9.85
CA LYS A 616 5.55 -44.48 8.88
C LYS A 616 4.88 -44.51 7.51
N ILE A 617 3.57 -44.74 7.42
CA ILE A 617 2.87 -44.84 6.13
C ILE A 617 2.82 -43.47 5.41
N ILE A 618 2.57 -42.40 6.15
CA ILE A 618 2.31 -41.07 5.60
C ILE A 618 3.60 -40.31 5.26
N PHE A 619 4.67 -40.51 6.04
CA PHE A 619 5.90 -39.71 5.95
C PHE A 619 7.14 -40.50 5.47
N SER A 620 7.02 -41.77 5.09
CA SER A 620 8.09 -42.52 4.40
C SER A 620 8.02 -42.38 2.87
#